data_AF-A0A956LBN7-F1
#
_entry.id   AF-A0A956LBN7-F1
#
_cell.length_a   1.000
_cell.length_b   1.000
_cell.length_c   1.000
_cell.angle_alpha   90.00
_cell.angle_beta   90.00
_cell.angle_gamma   90.00
#
_symmetry.space_group_name_H-M   'P 1'
#
loop_
_entity.id
_entity.type
_entity.pdbx_description
1 polymer ?
#
loop_
_entity_poly.entity_id
_entity_poly.type
_entity_poly.pdbx_seq_one_letter_code
_entity_poly.pdbx_strand_id
1 'polypeptide(L)'
;MTRPLPRARRTPRALSSLALAMFAACGVDSARESDSDELPTGLTTLDADSSDATTSETTGGSASATTGAATGDTMTSTSDATADATTTGDTLDPSTTGAPPSLHECGFPSDSFGAALQGLDVPLGSPETLVFTVQGLPPPEVIQQATLRFDSHDADHPGEEGVIRVNGAGPYDLPADLSWDNQDGSGEVDVTGATVAGANTIEFGAGSLASGSYYFVGNVTLVVDALVSDCPEPPPPAPTERTVWYQDATYTKRHNWVLRCDDYAFTAHGDEHLPEDCDGLYAPDGTRKGKAIFAFPDLTEGTYEIRIRARHTVNRNPLGALFVVDGEGKRVDQRDDLSYTTDVWGSKALAGDVEVVLDSSMESESDSVIWVKLAPL
;
A
#
# COMPACT_ATOMS: atom_id res chain seq x y z
N MET A 1 26.85 13.82 -67.05
CA MET A 1 26.67 15.20 -67.56
C MET A 1 26.22 16.09 -66.42
N THR A 2 26.88 17.23 -66.31
CA THR A 2 27.01 18.13 -65.16
C THR A 2 26.08 19.34 -65.33
N ARG A 3 25.25 19.65 -64.30
CA ARG A 3 24.69 20.97 -63.86
C ARG A 3 23.95 21.86 -64.90
N PRO A 4 22.98 22.74 -64.52
CA PRO A 4 23.09 23.68 -63.39
C PRO A 4 21.82 24.04 -62.59
N LEU A 5 22.06 24.64 -61.41
CA LEU A 5 21.13 25.44 -60.60
C LEU A 5 20.83 26.81 -61.25
N PRO A 6 19.72 27.46 -60.85
CA PRO A 6 19.73 28.91 -60.68
C PRO A 6 19.28 29.39 -59.29
N ARG A 7 19.63 30.66 -59.06
CA ARG A 7 19.80 31.39 -57.80
C ARG A 7 18.52 31.92 -57.13
N ALA A 8 18.69 32.12 -55.82
CA ALA A 8 17.97 32.95 -54.87
C ALA A 8 17.41 34.31 -55.36
N ARG A 9 16.29 34.73 -54.73
CA ARG A 9 15.95 36.13 -54.48
C ARG A 9 15.44 36.35 -53.05
N ARG A 10 15.62 37.60 -52.63
CA ARG A 10 15.71 38.15 -51.27
C ARG A 10 14.36 38.40 -50.59
N THR A 11 14.43 38.43 -49.26
CA THR A 11 13.53 39.01 -48.24
C THR A 11 13.13 40.48 -48.47
N PRO A 12 12.06 40.93 -47.80
CA PRO A 12 12.16 41.91 -46.68
C PRO A 12 11.37 41.44 -45.44
N ARG A 13 11.88 41.44 -44.20
CA ARG A 13 12.08 42.56 -43.22
C ARG A 13 10.86 43.45 -42.95
N ALA A 14 10.23 43.22 -41.78
CA ALA A 14 9.77 44.21 -40.79
C ALA A 14 9.76 43.45 -39.44
N LEU A 15 10.63 43.64 -38.44
CA LEU A 15 11.07 44.80 -37.63
C LEU A 15 10.00 45.40 -36.71
N SER A 16 10.40 45.47 -35.43
CA SER A 16 9.92 46.29 -34.31
C SER A 16 8.71 45.76 -33.54
N SER A 17 8.67 45.75 -32.20
CA SER A 17 9.57 46.18 -31.11
C SER A 17 8.95 45.65 -29.80
N LEU A 18 9.72 45.22 -28.78
CA LEU A 18 10.25 46.03 -27.66
C LEU A 18 9.13 46.82 -26.95
N ALA A 19 8.91 46.85 -25.63
CA ALA A 19 9.60 46.48 -24.39
C ALA A 19 8.46 46.36 -23.32
N LEU A 20 8.62 45.97 -22.07
CA LEU A 20 9.36 46.71 -21.04
C LEU A 20 9.22 45.95 -19.71
N ALA A 21 10.34 45.71 -19.05
CA ALA A 21 10.41 45.36 -17.64
C ALA A 21 10.90 46.60 -16.85
N MET A 22 10.71 46.54 -15.52
CA MET A 22 11.13 47.44 -14.44
C MET A 22 10.21 48.63 -14.12
N PHE A 23 9.74 48.71 -12.87
CA PHE A 23 10.24 49.41 -11.66
C PHE A 23 9.11 49.26 -10.60
N ALA A 24 9.20 49.52 -9.30
CA ALA A 24 10.21 49.53 -8.25
C ALA A 24 9.45 49.69 -6.90
N ALA A 25 10.18 49.54 -5.80
CA ALA A 25 9.70 49.56 -4.41
C ALA A 25 9.08 50.88 -3.92
N CYS A 26 8.26 50.77 -2.85
CA CYS A 26 7.95 51.68 -1.72
C CYS A 26 6.69 51.07 -1.05
N GLY A 27 6.61 50.63 0.21
CA GLY A 27 7.10 51.20 1.46
C GLY A 27 5.95 51.93 2.16
N VAL A 28 5.30 51.33 3.17
CA VAL A 28 4.55 52.04 4.22
C VAL A 28 4.59 51.22 5.51
N ASP A 29 5.38 51.73 6.46
CA ASP A 29 5.22 51.59 7.91
C ASP A 29 3.82 52.03 8.36
N SER A 30 3.22 51.30 9.30
CA SER A 30 2.28 51.89 10.25
C SER A 30 2.33 51.11 11.55
N ALA A 31 3.25 51.53 12.41
CA ALA A 31 3.08 51.47 13.85
C ALA A 31 1.84 52.30 14.24
N ARG A 32 1.02 51.76 15.14
CA ARG A 32 0.12 52.55 15.97
C ARG A 32 0.13 52.00 17.39
N GLU A 33 0.98 52.61 18.21
CA GLU A 33 0.85 52.62 19.67
C GLU A 33 -0.49 53.26 20.06
N SER A 34 -1.14 52.69 21.07
CA SER A 34 -1.87 53.41 22.10
C SER A 34 -1.92 52.51 23.34
N ASP A 35 -0.98 52.74 24.25
CA ASP A 35 -1.18 53.00 25.68
C ASP A 35 -2.67 53.17 26.07
N SER A 36 -3.20 52.74 27.21
CA SER A 36 -2.64 52.50 28.55
C SER A 36 -3.82 51.96 29.39
N ASP A 37 -3.59 51.10 30.37
CA ASP A 37 -4.11 51.36 31.72
C ASP A 37 -3.55 50.37 32.74
N GLU A 38 -3.09 50.97 33.83
CA GLU A 38 -2.37 50.39 34.95
C GLU A 38 -3.24 49.49 35.84
N LEU A 39 -2.51 48.62 36.55
CA LEU A 39 -2.91 47.83 37.70
C LEU A 39 -3.55 48.68 38.82
N PRO A 40 -4.17 48.04 39.82
CA PRO A 40 -3.38 47.87 41.03
C PRO A 40 -3.49 46.49 41.72
N THR A 41 -2.40 46.21 42.41
CA THR A 41 -2.07 45.15 43.35
C THR A 41 -3.01 44.97 44.54
N GLY A 42 -3.09 43.73 45.04
CA GLY A 42 -3.56 43.31 46.37
C GLY A 42 -4.28 41.96 46.25
N LEU A 43 -4.10 40.94 47.10
CA LEU A 43 -3.54 40.82 48.43
C LEU A 43 -3.27 39.32 48.67
N THR A 44 -2.34 39.04 49.58
CA THR A 44 -1.89 37.74 50.07
C THR A 44 -2.91 36.95 50.92
N THR A 45 -2.56 35.67 51.15
CA THR A 45 -2.91 34.73 52.25
C THR A 45 -4.19 33.88 52.15
N LEU A 46 -4.01 32.55 52.23
CA LEU A 46 -4.57 31.56 53.18
C LEU A 46 -4.05 30.15 52.77
N ASP A 47 -3.15 29.54 53.56
CA ASP A 47 -3.37 28.37 54.44
C ASP A 47 -3.63 27.04 53.69
N ALA A 48 -2.70 26.08 53.66
CA ALA A 48 -2.33 25.10 54.71
C ALA A 48 -3.33 23.94 54.87
N ASP A 49 -2.97 22.76 54.35
CA ASP A 49 -3.05 21.42 54.99
C ASP A 49 -2.67 20.36 53.93
N SER A 50 -1.60 19.57 54.08
CA SER A 50 -1.49 18.39 54.95
C SER A 50 -2.47 17.27 54.58
N SER A 51 -2.03 16.30 53.78
CA SER A 51 -2.27 14.89 54.09
C SER A 51 -1.24 13.99 53.42
N ASP A 52 -0.42 13.43 54.30
CA ASP A 52 0.37 12.22 54.15
C ASP A 52 -0.57 11.02 53.85
N ALA A 53 -0.18 10.17 52.90
CA ALA A 53 -0.73 8.81 52.77
C ALA A 53 0.35 7.91 52.15
N THR A 54 1.19 7.41 53.03
CA THR A 54 2.01 6.22 52.86
C THR A 54 1.12 4.96 52.80
N THR A 55 1.31 4.11 51.80
CA THR A 55 1.13 2.65 51.93
C THR A 55 2.17 1.92 51.09
N SER A 56 3.13 1.32 51.79
CA SER A 56 3.81 0.10 51.34
C SER A 56 2.88 -1.07 51.54
N GLU A 57 2.83 -2.01 50.59
CA GLU A 57 2.72 -3.42 50.94
C GLU A 57 3.41 -4.30 49.90
N THR A 58 4.32 -5.12 50.41
CA THR A 58 5.14 -6.10 49.72
C THR A 58 4.66 -7.48 50.18
N THR A 59 4.32 -8.37 49.24
CA THR A 59 4.29 -9.83 49.39
C THR A 59 4.23 -10.41 47.98
N GLY A 60 5.08 -11.32 47.50
CA GLY A 60 5.79 -12.40 48.17
C GLY A 60 5.02 -13.71 47.96
N GLY A 61 5.36 -14.49 46.93
CA GLY A 61 4.72 -15.79 46.67
C GLY A 61 5.37 -16.57 45.53
N SER A 62 6.15 -17.60 45.88
CA SER A 62 6.93 -18.48 45.01
C SER A 62 6.16 -19.72 44.51
N ALA A 63 6.74 -20.30 43.44
CA ALA A 63 6.82 -21.72 43.06
C ALA A 63 5.59 -22.43 42.45
N SER A 64 5.78 -22.98 41.25
CA SER A 64 5.89 -24.43 41.10
C SER A 64 6.55 -24.81 39.77
N ALA A 65 7.66 -25.55 39.86
CA ALA A 65 8.26 -26.30 38.77
C ALA A 65 7.69 -27.72 38.79
N THR A 66 7.50 -28.32 37.61
CA THR A 66 7.29 -29.77 37.49
C THR A 66 8.24 -30.34 36.45
N THR A 67 9.28 -30.98 36.94
CA THR A 67 10.13 -31.96 36.25
C THR A 67 9.42 -33.30 36.14
N GLY A 68 9.58 -33.99 35.01
CA GLY A 68 9.27 -35.40 34.86
C GLY A 68 9.99 -35.96 33.64
N ALA A 69 11.13 -36.60 33.88
CA ALA A 69 11.97 -37.27 32.89
C ALA A 69 11.94 -38.79 33.07
N ALA A 70 12.37 -39.48 32.00
CA ALA A 70 12.84 -40.86 31.90
C ALA A 70 11.73 -41.93 31.73
N THR A 71 11.88 -43.04 30.98
CA THR A 71 13.04 -43.75 30.42
C THR A 71 12.53 -44.87 29.48
N GLY A 72 13.33 -45.26 28.47
CA GLY A 72 13.36 -46.62 27.86
C GLY A 72 12.14 -47.06 27.04
N ASP A 73 12.21 -47.92 26.03
CA ASP A 73 13.23 -48.89 25.69
C ASP A 73 13.11 -49.28 24.21
N THR A 74 14.23 -49.72 23.65
CA THR A 74 14.38 -50.19 22.26
C THR A 74 14.07 -51.68 22.22
N MET A 75 13.17 -52.13 21.32
CA MET A 75 13.14 -53.52 20.89
C MET A 75 12.83 -53.61 19.39
N THR A 76 13.89 -53.88 18.64
CA THR A 76 13.85 -54.49 17.31
C THR A 76 13.29 -55.90 17.42
N SER A 77 12.35 -56.28 16.55
CA SER A 77 12.14 -57.70 16.20
C SER A 77 11.60 -57.80 14.79
N THR A 78 12.53 -58.14 13.91
CA THR A 78 12.32 -58.81 12.63
C THR A 78 11.83 -60.23 12.90
N SER A 79 10.77 -60.64 12.21
CA SER A 79 10.49 -62.07 12.01
C SER A 79 9.80 -62.25 10.66
N ASP A 80 10.57 -62.83 9.74
CA ASP A 80 10.11 -63.50 8.52
C ASP A 80 9.09 -64.59 8.88
N ALA A 81 7.96 -64.61 8.16
CA ALA A 81 7.17 -65.81 7.94
C ALA A 81 6.65 -65.80 6.49
N THR A 82 7.12 -66.79 5.74
CA THR A 82 6.75 -67.10 4.36
C THR A 82 5.50 -67.98 4.31
N ALA A 83 4.79 -67.89 3.17
CA ALA A 83 3.64 -68.70 2.71
C ALA A 83 2.30 -68.35 3.39
N ASP A 84 1.16 -68.27 2.70
CA ASP A 84 0.74 -68.96 1.48
C ASP A 84 -0.41 -68.17 0.82
N ALA A 85 -0.60 -68.38 -0.48
CA ALA A 85 -1.58 -67.71 -1.31
C ALA A 85 -3.03 -68.03 -0.90
N THR A 86 -3.88 -67.02 -0.80
CA THR A 86 -5.31 -67.19 -1.06
C THR A 86 -5.86 -65.92 -1.71
N THR A 87 -6.04 -66.03 -3.02
CA THR A 87 -6.78 -65.11 -3.87
C THR A 87 -8.25 -65.16 -3.46
N THR A 88 -8.71 -64.16 -2.71
CA THR A 88 -10.11 -63.77 -2.66
C THR A 88 -10.15 -62.33 -3.12
N GLY A 89 -10.55 -62.14 -4.38
CA GLY A 89 -10.96 -60.84 -4.85
C GLY A 89 -12.16 -60.40 -4.03
N ASP A 90 -12.07 -59.22 -3.45
CA ASP A 90 -13.27 -58.43 -3.21
C ASP A 90 -12.93 -56.94 -3.24
N THR A 91 -13.68 -56.27 -4.12
CA THR A 91 -13.97 -54.84 -4.21
C THR A 91 -12.80 -53.86 -4.23
N LEU A 92 -12.34 -53.53 -5.44
CA LEU A 92 -11.93 -52.14 -5.73
C LEU A 92 -13.11 -51.26 -5.33
N ASP A 93 -12.95 -50.47 -4.27
CA ASP A 93 -13.87 -49.38 -3.95
C ASP A 93 -13.84 -48.39 -5.13
N PRO A 94 -14.91 -48.27 -5.93
CA PRO A 94 -14.94 -47.37 -7.08
C PRO A 94 -15.55 -46.00 -6.68
N SER A 95 -15.46 -45.59 -5.41
CA SER A 95 -16.17 -44.42 -4.90
C SER A 95 -15.29 -43.23 -4.54
N THR A 96 -14.27 -42.93 -5.35
CA THR A 96 -13.78 -41.55 -5.49
C THR A 96 -13.53 -41.18 -6.96
N THR A 97 -14.40 -41.61 -7.87
CA THR A 97 -14.63 -40.79 -9.07
C THR A 97 -15.37 -39.55 -8.59
N GLY A 98 -14.69 -38.41 -8.55
CA GLY A 98 -15.31 -37.11 -8.30
C GLY A 98 -16.58 -36.97 -9.15
N ALA A 99 -17.60 -36.34 -8.60
CA ALA A 99 -18.85 -36.11 -9.31
C ALA A 99 -18.53 -35.53 -10.71
N PRO A 100 -19.23 -35.99 -11.78
CA PRO A 100 -19.01 -35.44 -13.10
C PRO A 100 -19.20 -33.91 -13.06
N PRO A 101 -18.41 -33.13 -13.82
CA PRO A 101 -18.56 -31.67 -13.85
C PRO A 101 -20.02 -31.29 -14.14
N SER A 102 -20.57 -30.40 -13.33
CA SER A 102 -21.89 -29.81 -13.53
C SER A 102 -21.76 -28.37 -13.99
N LEU A 103 -22.85 -27.79 -14.49
CA LEU A 103 -22.86 -26.37 -14.82
C LEU A 103 -22.95 -25.56 -13.53
N HIS A 104 -21.99 -24.67 -13.29
CA HIS A 104 -21.96 -23.72 -12.18
C HIS A 104 -21.86 -22.29 -12.70
N GLU A 105 -22.67 -21.40 -12.13
CA GLU A 105 -22.49 -19.95 -12.30
C GLU A 105 -21.41 -19.48 -11.32
N CYS A 106 -20.31 -18.97 -11.84
CA CYS A 106 -19.13 -18.54 -11.08
C CYS A 106 -18.87 -17.06 -11.30
N GLY A 107 -18.79 -16.28 -10.22
CA GLY A 107 -18.47 -14.85 -10.26
C GLY A 107 -17.01 -14.59 -9.91
N PHE A 108 -16.34 -13.80 -10.75
CA PHE A 108 -14.93 -13.41 -10.61
C PHE A 108 -14.84 -11.88 -10.55
N PRO A 109 -14.69 -11.27 -9.36
CA PRO A 109 -14.54 -9.83 -9.23
C PRO A 109 -13.16 -9.38 -9.72
N SER A 110 -13.07 -8.12 -10.15
CA SER A 110 -11.79 -7.47 -10.44
C SER A 110 -10.97 -7.20 -9.18
N ASP A 111 -9.65 -7.02 -9.34
CA ASP A 111 -8.72 -6.70 -8.25
C ASP A 111 -9.07 -5.38 -7.51
N SER A 112 -9.84 -4.49 -8.18
CA SER A 112 -10.31 -3.23 -7.61
C SER A 112 -11.82 -3.24 -7.29
N PHE A 113 -12.45 -4.41 -7.19
CA PHE A 113 -13.86 -4.50 -6.83
C PHE A 113 -14.13 -3.90 -5.44
N GLY A 114 -15.20 -3.12 -5.31
CA GLY A 114 -15.53 -2.39 -4.08
C GLY A 114 -14.73 -1.10 -3.86
N ALA A 115 -13.74 -0.79 -4.70
CA ALA A 115 -13.08 0.51 -4.70
C ALA A 115 -13.99 1.60 -5.30
N ALA A 116 -13.59 2.88 -5.16
CA ALA A 116 -14.28 3.98 -5.81
C ALA A 116 -14.27 3.84 -7.34
N LEU A 117 -15.31 4.36 -8.01
CA LEU A 117 -15.40 4.34 -9.47
C LEU A 117 -14.23 5.11 -10.09
N GLN A 118 -13.65 4.57 -11.15
CA GLN A 118 -12.57 5.19 -11.92
C GLN A 118 -13.15 6.01 -13.08
N GLY A 119 -12.74 7.27 -13.23
CA GLY A 119 -13.27 8.18 -14.24
C GLY A 119 -12.43 8.22 -15.51
N LEU A 120 -13.10 8.26 -16.66
CA LEU A 120 -12.53 8.51 -17.97
C LEU A 120 -13.11 9.82 -18.52
N ASP A 121 -12.25 10.77 -18.86
CA ASP A 121 -12.62 12.03 -19.54
C ASP A 121 -11.66 12.23 -20.70
N VAL A 122 -12.09 11.85 -21.91
CA VAL A 122 -11.18 11.75 -23.05
C VAL A 122 -11.82 12.22 -24.36
N PRO A 123 -11.05 12.87 -25.25
CA PRO A 123 -11.55 13.23 -26.56
C PRO A 123 -11.76 12.00 -27.44
N LEU A 124 -12.59 12.15 -28.48
CA LEU A 124 -12.83 11.12 -29.50
C LEU A 124 -11.51 10.57 -30.08
N GLY A 125 -11.38 9.24 -30.09
CA GLY A 125 -10.21 8.55 -30.62
C GLY A 125 -8.99 8.53 -29.70
N SER A 126 -9.13 8.94 -28.43
CA SER A 126 -8.08 8.78 -27.43
C SER A 126 -7.71 7.29 -27.25
N PRO A 127 -6.42 6.96 -27.08
CA PRO A 127 -5.98 5.60 -26.74
C PRO A 127 -6.08 5.29 -25.24
N GLU A 128 -6.42 6.28 -24.41
CA GLU A 128 -6.55 6.12 -22.98
C GLU A 128 -7.77 5.25 -22.62
N THR A 129 -7.58 4.37 -21.66
CA THR A 129 -8.59 3.41 -21.20
C THR A 129 -8.51 3.25 -19.68
N LEU A 130 -9.65 2.94 -19.06
CA LEU A 130 -9.69 2.36 -17.72
C LEU A 130 -9.38 0.86 -17.85
N VAL A 131 -8.53 0.33 -16.98
CA VAL A 131 -8.07 -1.06 -17.06
C VAL A 131 -8.36 -1.78 -15.75
N PHE A 132 -9.11 -2.87 -15.84
CA PHE A 132 -9.45 -3.74 -14.73
C PHE A 132 -8.90 -5.14 -15.00
N THR A 133 -8.41 -5.81 -13.96
CA THR A 133 -7.95 -7.20 -14.06
C THR A 133 -8.86 -8.09 -13.23
N VAL A 134 -9.34 -9.17 -13.84
CA VAL A 134 -10.16 -10.21 -13.21
C VAL A 134 -9.36 -11.50 -13.19
N GLN A 135 -9.18 -12.11 -12.03
CA GLN A 135 -8.29 -13.26 -11.83
C GLN A 135 -9.07 -14.58 -11.69
N GLY A 136 -8.39 -15.70 -11.95
CA GLY A 136 -8.85 -17.03 -11.55
C GLY A 136 -9.89 -17.69 -12.45
N LEU A 137 -10.14 -17.18 -13.66
CA LEU A 137 -11.11 -17.81 -14.56
C LEU A 137 -10.66 -19.22 -14.97
N PRO A 138 -11.59 -20.18 -15.08
CA PRO A 138 -11.27 -21.51 -15.60
C PRO A 138 -10.91 -21.45 -17.09
N PRO A 139 -10.34 -22.54 -17.65
CA PRO A 139 -10.06 -22.61 -19.07
C PRO A 139 -11.31 -22.35 -19.95
N PRO A 140 -11.21 -21.59 -21.05
CA PRO A 140 -12.38 -21.23 -21.86
C PRO A 140 -13.16 -22.42 -22.41
N GLU A 141 -12.51 -23.57 -22.61
CA GLU A 141 -13.16 -24.80 -23.08
C GLU A 141 -14.22 -25.38 -22.14
N VAL A 142 -14.23 -25.01 -20.86
CA VAL A 142 -15.28 -25.41 -19.91
C VAL A 142 -16.35 -24.34 -19.73
N ILE A 143 -16.15 -23.13 -20.25
CA ILE A 143 -17.08 -22.00 -20.14
C ILE A 143 -18.12 -22.10 -21.26
N GLN A 144 -19.41 -22.12 -20.89
CA GLN A 144 -20.54 -22.12 -21.81
C GLN A 144 -21.00 -20.69 -22.15
N GLN A 145 -20.94 -19.80 -21.16
CA GLN A 145 -21.34 -18.40 -21.28
C GLN A 145 -20.46 -17.54 -20.38
N ALA A 146 -20.15 -16.32 -20.81
CA ALA A 146 -19.47 -15.32 -19.99
C ALA A 146 -20.15 -13.95 -20.14
N THR A 147 -20.50 -13.35 -19.01
CA THR A 147 -21.13 -12.03 -18.91
C THR A 147 -20.24 -11.10 -18.10
N LEU A 148 -19.88 -9.96 -18.66
CA LEU A 148 -19.25 -8.87 -17.93
C LEU A 148 -20.34 -8.05 -17.24
N ARG A 149 -20.16 -7.79 -15.94
CA ARG A 149 -21.00 -6.91 -15.12
C ARG A 149 -20.16 -5.78 -14.53
N PHE A 150 -20.72 -4.59 -14.43
CA PHE A 150 -20.06 -3.42 -13.82
C PHE A 150 -21.08 -2.36 -13.42
N ASP A 151 -20.66 -1.47 -12.53
CA ASP A 151 -21.38 -0.23 -12.20
C ASP A 151 -20.78 0.93 -12.99
N SER A 152 -21.64 1.88 -13.37
CA SER A 152 -21.25 3.10 -14.08
C SER A 152 -21.84 4.35 -13.46
N HIS A 153 -21.24 5.50 -13.73
CA HIS A 153 -21.83 6.82 -13.45
C HIS A 153 -21.65 7.72 -14.67
N ASP A 154 -22.69 8.48 -15.01
CA ASP A 154 -22.71 9.43 -16.12
C ASP A 154 -22.50 8.78 -17.50
N ALA A 155 -22.89 7.51 -17.66
CA ALA A 155 -22.87 6.83 -18.95
C ALA A 155 -24.22 7.02 -19.65
N ASP A 156 -24.42 8.18 -20.28
CA ASP A 156 -25.76 8.65 -20.69
C ASP A 156 -25.98 8.75 -22.21
N HIS A 157 -25.01 8.38 -23.04
CA HIS A 157 -25.17 8.35 -24.51
C HIS A 157 -25.22 6.92 -25.09
N PRO A 158 -26.41 6.27 -25.14
CA PRO A 158 -26.57 4.93 -25.69
C PRO A 158 -25.92 4.73 -27.07
N GLY A 159 -25.01 3.76 -27.15
CA GLY A 159 -24.33 3.37 -28.39
C GLY A 159 -23.20 4.31 -28.84
N GLU A 160 -22.92 5.38 -28.09
CA GLU A 160 -21.85 6.33 -28.41
C GLU A 160 -20.92 6.62 -27.23
N GLU A 161 -21.34 6.34 -26.00
CA GLU A 161 -20.65 6.70 -24.76
C GLU A 161 -19.23 6.15 -24.68
N GLY A 162 -19.08 4.85 -24.93
CA GLY A 162 -17.81 4.16 -24.71
C GLY A 162 -17.75 2.82 -25.42
N VAL A 163 -16.58 2.21 -25.39
CA VAL A 163 -16.37 0.83 -25.84
C VAL A 163 -15.64 0.02 -24.79
N ILE A 164 -15.92 -1.28 -24.78
CA ILE A 164 -15.30 -2.26 -23.90
C ILE A 164 -14.45 -3.22 -24.74
N ARG A 165 -13.29 -3.63 -24.23
CA ARG A 165 -12.48 -4.73 -24.76
C ARG A 165 -12.16 -5.73 -23.66
N VAL A 166 -12.19 -7.01 -23.98
CA VAL A 166 -11.84 -8.11 -23.08
C VAL A 166 -10.68 -8.88 -23.69
N ASN A 167 -9.51 -8.83 -23.08
CA ASN A 167 -8.25 -9.40 -23.61
C ASN A 167 -7.96 -8.95 -25.05
N GLY A 168 -8.30 -7.71 -25.38
CA GLY A 168 -8.19 -7.14 -26.74
C GLY A 168 -9.29 -7.58 -27.72
N ALA A 169 -10.18 -8.51 -27.35
CA ALA A 169 -11.37 -8.83 -28.12
C ALA A 169 -12.44 -7.74 -27.96
N GLY A 170 -13.19 -7.48 -29.03
CA GLY A 170 -14.16 -6.38 -29.11
C GLY A 170 -13.95 -5.51 -30.36
N PRO A 171 -14.43 -4.25 -30.37
CA PRO A 171 -15.11 -3.57 -29.28
C PRO A 171 -16.53 -4.09 -29.02
N TYR A 172 -16.93 -4.09 -27.76
CA TYR A 172 -18.33 -4.17 -27.32
C TYR A 172 -18.81 -2.76 -26.99
N ASP A 173 -20.06 -2.42 -27.29
CA ASP A 173 -20.61 -1.13 -26.89
C ASP A 173 -20.72 -1.06 -25.36
N LEU A 174 -20.42 0.10 -24.76
CA LEU A 174 -20.70 0.37 -23.36
C LEU A 174 -22.21 0.53 -23.17
N PRO A 175 -22.89 -0.31 -22.37
CA PRO A 175 -24.25 -0.02 -21.92
C PRO A 175 -24.34 1.38 -21.30
N ALA A 176 -25.25 2.19 -21.84
CA ALA A 176 -25.53 3.55 -21.42
C ALA A 176 -27.03 3.81 -21.56
N ASP A 177 -27.57 4.72 -20.76
CA ASP A 177 -28.99 5.10 -20.76
C ASP A 177 -29.12 6.60 -20.55
N LEU A 178 -29.97 7.28 -21.32
CA LEU A 178 -30.18 8.74 -21.21
C LEU A 178 -30.60 9.20 -19.81
N SER A 179 -31.16 8.31 -18.98
CA SER A 179 -31.50 8.60 -17.59
C SER A 179 -30.31 8.57 -16.63
N TRP A 180 -29.12 8.19 -17.10
CA TRP A 180 -27.90 8.11 -16.32
C TRP A 180 -27.06 9.39 -16.33
N ASP A 181 -27.56 10.48 -16.92
CA ASP A 181 -26.95 11.82 -16.86
C ASP A 181 -26.78 12.26 -15.40
N ASN A 182 -25.53 12.31 -14.95
CA ASN A 182 -25.12 12.52 -13.56
C ASN A 182 -25.80 11.55 -12.57
N GLN A 183 -26.11 10.33 -12.99
CA GLN A 183 -26.66 9.26 -12.14
C GLN A 183 -25.85 7.98 -12.27
N ASP A 184 -26.06 7.10 -11.29
CA ASP A 184 -25.52 5.75 -11.30
C ASP A 184 -26.33 4.82 -12.22
N GLY A 185 -25.62 3.90 -12.86
CA GLY A 185 -26.14 2.86 -13.73
C GLY A 185 -25.40 1.53 -13.52
N SER A 186 -25.87 0.48 -14.20
CA SER A 186 -25.25 -0.84 -14.17
C SER A 186 -25.29 -1.47 -15.55
N GLY A 187 -24.17 -1.96 -16.05
CA GLY A 187 -24.06 -2.58 -17.37
C GLY A 187 -23.85 -4.08 -17.31
N GLU A 188 -24.45 -4.78 -18.28
CA GLU A 188 -24.17 -6.19 -18.56
C GLU A 188 -23.83 -6.35 -20.05
N VAL A 189 -22.77 -7.11 -20.34
CA VAL A 189 -22.32 -7.39 -21.71
C VAL A 189 -21.99 -8.87 -21.85
N ASP A 190 -22.57 -9.54 -22.86
CA ASP A 190 -22.15 -10.89 -23.23
C ASP A 190 -20.77 -10.83 -23.89
N VAL A 191 -19.79 -11.46 -23.23
CA VAL A 191 -18.39 -11.53 -23.64
C VAL A 191 -17.97 -12.98 -23.86
N THR A 192 -18.94 -13.87 -24.13
CA THR A 192 -18.69 -15.28 -24.40
C THR A 192 -17.67 -15.45 -25.53
N GLY A 193 -16.62 -16.23 -25.27
CA GLY A 193 -15.52 -16.47 -26.21
C GLY A 193 -14.39 -15.44 -26.19
N ALA A 194 -14.49 -14.36 -25.39
CA ALA A 194 -13.41 -13.38 -25.22
C ALA A 194 -12.52 -13.65 -23.99
N THR A 195 -12.94 -14.52 -23.08
CA THR A 195 -12.20 -14.84 -21.87
C THR A 195 -11.02 -15.79 -22.14
N VAL A 196 -10.00 -15.72 -21.29
CA VAL A 196 -8.86 -16.64 -21.25
C VAL A 196 -8.75 -17.30 -19.85
N ALA A 197 -7.98 -18.38 -19.75
CA ALA A 197 -7.71 -19.02 -18.47
C ALA A 197 -6.88 -18.09 -17.55
N GLY A 198 -7.23 -18.01 -16.27
CA GLY A 198 -6.52 -17.18 -15.29
C GLY A 198 -6.90 -15.71 -15.38
N ALA A 199 -5.90 -14.86 -15.64
CA ALA A 199 -6.05 -13.40 -15.63
C ALA A 199 -6.71 -12.89 -16.91
N ASN A 200 -7.73 -12.04 -16.77
CA ASN A 200 -8.45 -11.39 -17.86
C ASN A 200 -8.36 -9.87 -17.70
N THR A 201 -8.02 -9.17 -18.78
CA THR A 201 -7.95 -7.70 -18.82
C THR A 201 -9.22 -7.14 -19.44
N ILE A 202 -9.88 -6.22 -18.73
CA ILE A 202 -11.08 -5.52 -19.17
C ILE A 202 -10.73 -4.04 -19.34
N GLU A 203 -10.89 -3.52 -20.56
CA GLU A 203 -10.57 -2.14 -20.90
C GLU A 203 -11.82 -1.38 -21.29
N PHE A 204 -12.04 -0.21 -20.69
CA PHE A 204 -13.11 0.72 -21.03
C PHE A 204 -12.48 1.95 -21.69
N GLY A 205 -12.90 2.31 -22.90
CA GLY A 205 -12.29 3.39 -23.68
C GLY A 205 -13.28 4.33 -24.34
N ALA A 206 -12.72 5.29 -25.09
CA ALA A 206 -13.49 6.29 -25.82
C ALA A 206 -14.46 5.66 -26.82
N GLY A 207 -15.70 6.14 -26.83
CA GLY A 207 -16.75 5.80 -27.77
C GLY A 207 -16.70 6.66 -29.04
N SER A 208 -17.85 6.92 -29.64
CA SER A 208 -17.99 7.68 -30.90
C SER A 208 -18.49 9.11 -30.72
N LEU A 209 -18.75 9.55 -29.49
CA LEU A 209 -19.20 10.91 -29.19
C LEU A 209 -18.24 11.97 -29.74
N ALA A 210 -18.78 12.93 -30.48
CA ALA A 210 -17.99 14.02 -31.05
C ALA A 210 -17.39 14.95 -29.97
N SER A 211 -18.04 15.07 -28.82
CA SER A 211 -17.57 15.81 -27.65
C SER A 211 -16.45 15.10 -26.89
N GLY A 212 -16.22 13.81 -27.13
CA GLY A 212 -15.46 12.94 -26.24
C GLY A 212 -16.37 12.13 -25.32
N SER A 213 -15.78 11.17 -24.63
CA SER A 213 -16.44 10.28 -23.67
C SER A 213 -16.16 10.74 -22.26
N TYR A 214 -17.19 10.73 -21.42
CA TYR A 214 -17.07 11.09 -20.01
C TYR A 214 -17.94 10.15 -19.17
N TYR A 215 -17.32 9.27 -18.39
CA TYR A 215 -18.05 8.34 -17.52
C TYR A 215 -17.13 7.78 -16.44
N PHE A 216 -17.71 7.14 -15.43
CA PHE A 216 -16.98 6.39 -14.41
C PHE A 216 -17.38 4.92 -14.42
N VAL A 217 -16.47 4.03 -14.04
CA VAL A 217 -16.69 2.58 -13.97
C VAL A 217 -16.12 1.98 -12.69
N GLY A 218 -16.81 1.00 -12.10
CA GLY A 218 -16.31 0.21 -10.98
C GLY A 218 -17.08 -1.10 -10.80
N ASN A 219 -16.78 -1.82 -9.72
CA ASN A 219 -17.39 -3.12 -9.38
C ASN A 219 -17.40 -4.12 -10.55
N VAL A 220 -16.34 -4.10 -11.37
CA VAL A 220 -16.19 -4.94 -12.55
C VAL A 220 -16.07 -6.41 -12.13
N THR A 221 -16.90 -7.27 -12.72
CA THR A 221 -16.99 -8.72 -12.44
C THR A 221 -17.25 -9.50 -13.73
N LEU A 222 -16.55 -10.63 -13.93
CA LEU A 222 -16.95 -11.63 -14.93
C LEU A 222 -17.78 -12.71 -14.26
N VAL A 223 -18.99 -12.95 -14.77
CA VAL A 223 -19.86 -14.05 -14.36
C VAL A 223 -19.89 -15.07 -15.48
N VAL A 224 -19.49 -16.30 -15.20
CA VAL A 224 -19.39 -17.36 -16.21
C VAL A 224 -20.18 -18.59 -15.79
N ASP A 225 -20.86 -19.20 -16.75
CA ASP A 225 -21.44 -20.53 -16.60
C ASP A 225 -20.41 -21.56 -17.06
N ALA A 226 -19.85 -22.35 -16.15
CA ALA A 226 -18.76 -23.28 -16.43
C ALA A 226 -19.08 -24.72 -16.02
N LEU A 227 -18.61 -25.69 -16.81
CA LEU A 227 -18.66 -27.12 -16.50
C LEU A 227 -17.48 -27.51 -15.61
N VAL A 228 -17.65 -27.32 -14.30
CA VAL A 228 -16.62 -27.56 -13.26
C VAL A 228 -17.22 -28.39 -12.11
N SER A 229 -16.38 -28.91 -11.21
CA SER A 229 -16.88 -29.55 -9.99
C SER A 229 -17.28 -28.53 -8.93
N ASP A 230 -16.54 -27.42 -8.86
CA ASP A 230 -16.76 -26.27 -7.99
C ASP A 230 -16.20 -25.02 -8.70
N CYS A 231 -16.70 -23.83 -8.35
CA CYS A 231 -16.15 -22.58 -8.85
C CYS A 231 -14.71 -22.38 -8.35
N PRO A 232 -13.74 -22.15 -9.26
CA PRO A 232 -12.38 -21.81 -8.85
C PRO A 232 -12.38 -20.60 -7.93
N GLU A 233 -11.64 -20.69 -6.82
CA GLU A 233 -11.34 -19.52 -6.01
C GLU A 233 -10.30 -18.67 -6.78
N PRO A 234 -10.48 -17.34 -6.85
CA PRO A 234 -9.46 -16.48 -7.44
C PRO A 234 -8.14 -16.66 -6.67
N PRO A 235 -6.99 -16.54 -7.35
CA PRO A 235 -5.72 -16.51 -6.65
C PRO A 235 -5.74 -15.37 -5.62
N PRO A 236 -5.04 -15.52 -4.46
CA PRO A 236 -4.88 -14.42 -3.54
C PRO A 236 -4.27 -13.22 -4.28
N PRO A 237 -4.65 -11.98 -3.91
CA PRO A 237 -4.13 -10.80 -4.56
C PRO A 237 -2.60 -10.80 -4.51
N ALA A 238 -1.97 -10.25 -5.54
CA ALA A 238 -0.52 -10.14 -5.55
C ALA A 238 -0.05 -9.20 -4.42
N PRO A 239 1.04 -9.54 -3.71
CA PRO A 239 1.63 -8.62 -2.75
C PRO A 239 2.08 -7.33 -3.46
N THR A 240 1.76 -6.18 -2.87
CA THR A 240 2.10 -4.85 -3.41
C THR A 240 3.14 -4.15 -2.55
N GLU A 241 3.95 -3.27 -3.18
CA GLU A 241 4.91 -2.45 -2.45
C GLU A 241 4.18 -1.47 -1.52
N ARG A 242 4.63 -1.39 -0.26
CA ARG A 242 4.13 -0.42 0.71
C ARG A 242 5.26 0.34 1.36
N THR A 243 5.04 1.63 1.58
CA THR A 243 6.00 2.53 2.25
C THR A 243 5.30 3.30 3.35
N VAL A 244 5.90 3.34 4.54
CA VAL A 244 5.45 4.18 5.65
C VAL A 244 6.57 5.15 5.97
N TRP A 245 6.24 6.45 5.95
CA TRP A 245 7.19 7.52 6.21
C TRP A 245 7.28 7.80 7.71
N TYR A 246 8.38 8.43 8.14
CA TYR A 246 8.59 8.77 9.55
C TYR A 246 7.49 9.69 10.09
N GLN A 247 6.86 10.52 9.25
CA GLN A 247 5.75 11.37 9.67
C GLN A 247 4.50 10.54 10.06
N ASP A 248 4.32 9.37 9.47
CA ASP A 248 3.17 8.49 9.69
C ASP A 248 3.45 7.42 10.77
N ALA A 249 4.67 7.38 11.30
CA ALA A 249 5.06 6.44 12.35
C ALA A 249 4.47 6.84 13.72
N THR A 250 4.19 5.85 14.56
CA THR A 250 3.81 6.07 15.95
C THR A 250 5.06 6.08 16.84
N TYR A 251 5.19 7.09 17.70
CA TYR A 251 6.37 7.28 18.54
C TYR A 251 6.09 7.01 20.02
N THR A 252 6.91 6.16 20.64
CA THR A 252 6.98 6.08 22.11
C THR A 252 8.05 7.03 22.63
N LYS A 253 7.80 7.62 23.81
CA LYS A 253 8.63 8.71 24.35
C LYS A 253 8.86 9.81 23.32
N ARG A 254 7.77 10.27 22.69
CA ARG A 254 7.78 11.22 21.56
C ARG A 254 8.70 12.42 21.85
N HIS A 255 8.77 12.92 23.08
CA HIS A 255 9.62 14.03 23.48
C HIS A 255 11.13 13.84 23.25
N ASN A 256 11.60 12.61 23.03
CA ASN A 256 13.00 12.28 22.71
C ASN A 256 13.30 12.20 21.20
N TRP A 257 12.28 12.35 20.35
CA TRP A 257 12.42 12.28 18.90
C TRP A 257 12.42 13.69 18.30
N VAL A 258 13.36 13.93 17.39
CA VAL A 258 13.34 15.10 16.52
C VAL A 258 12.75 14.67 15.19
N LEU A 259 11.71 15.38 14.73
CA LEU A 259 11.10 15.21 13.41
C LEU A 259 11.38 16.48 12.61
N ARG A 260 12.26 16.37 11.61
CA ARG A 260 12.45 17.43 10.61
C ARG A 260 11.25 17.46 9.66
N CYS A 261 11.02 18.54 8.92
CA CYS A 261 9.76 18.64 8.13
C CYS A 261 9.81 17.98 6.79
N ASP A 262 10.98 18.04 6.16
CA ASP A 262 11.17 17.52 4.82
C ASP A 262 12.40 16.62 4.76
N ASP A 263 12.78 16.01 5.89
CA ASP A 263 14.06 15.31 6.00
C ASP A 263 13.91 13.91 6.63
N TYR A 264 14.01 13.79 7.96
CA TYR A 264 14.05 12.51 8.67
C TYR A 264 13.70 12.67 10.16
N ALA A 265 13.41 11.55 10.82
CA ALA A 265 13.31 11.45 12.27
C ALA A 265 14.56 10.86 12.89
N PHE A 266 14.93 11.29 14.10
CA PHE A 266 16.01 10.69 14.87
C PHE A 266 15.85 10.89 16.38
N THR A 267 16.47 10.00 17.16
CA THR A 267 16.64 10.22 18.60
C THR A 267 17.82 11.16 18.86
N ALA A 268 17.61 12.15 19.73
CA ALA A 268 18.56 13.25 19.96
C ALA A 268 18.77 13.52 21.46
N HIS A 269 19.88 14.19 21.83
CA HIS A 269 20.04 14.75 23.18
C HIS A 269 20.08 16.28 23.17
N GLY A 270 19.67 16.88 24.29
CA GLY A 270 19.85 18.31 24.55
C GLY A 270 19.34 19.17 23.39
N ASP A 271 20.17 20.13 22.98
CA ASP A 271 19.79 21.14 21.98
C ASP A 271 20.01 20.69 20.52
N GLU A 272 20.11 19.38 20.24
CA GLU A 272 20.28 18.82 18.88
C GLU A 272 18.99 18.87 18.03
N HIS A 273 18.27 19.99 18.07
CA HIS A 273 17.05 20.26 17.30
C HIS A 273 17.14 21.66 16.68
N LEU A 274 16.34 21.94 15.65
CA LEU A 274 16.13 23.30 15.18
C LEU A 274 14.75 23.81 15.65
N PRO A 275 14.60 25.13 15.88
CA PRO A 275 13.30 25.70 16.21
C PRO A 275 12.20 25.40 15.18
N GLU A 276 12.58 25.11 13.93
CA GLU A 276 11.68 24.81 12.82
C GLU A 276 11.28 23.32 12.69
N ASP A 277 11.59 22.48 13.69
CA ASP A 277 11.13 21.09 13.72
C ASP A 277 9.61 21.01 13.94
N CYS A 278 8.92 20.08 13.27
CA CYS A 278 7.58 20.36 12.71
C CYS A 278 6.42 20.33 13.67
N ASP A 279 6.58 19.67 14.80
CA ASP A 279 5.50 19.52 15.78
C ASP A 279 5.82 20.18 17.11
N GLY A 280 7.03 20.72 17.28
CA GLY A 280 7.46 21.37 18.53
C GLY A 280 7.37 20.47 19.76
N LEU A 281 7.25 19.15 19.60
CA LEU A 281 7.05 18.21 20.71
C LEU A 281 8.36 17.69 21.30
N TYR A 282 9.51 18.08 20.73
CA TYR A 282 10.82 17.70 21.24
C TYR A 282 11.13 18.43 22.56
N ALA A 283 11.29 17.64 23.63
CA ALA A 283 11.59 18.10 24.98
C ALA A 283 12.35 16.97 25.70
N PRO A 284 13.63 16.74 25.35
CA PRO A 284 14.33 15.50 25.66
C PRO A 284 14.52 15.31 27.16
N ASP A 285 14.35 14.08 27.64
CA ASP A 285 14.59 13.69 29.03
C ASP A 285 16.06 13.29 29.30
N GLY A 286 16.92 13.46 28.30
CA GLY A 286 18.35 13.10 28.33
C GLY A 286 18.64 11.63 28.03
N THR A 287 17.63 10.77 27.84
CA THR A 287 17.86 9.32 27.67
C THR A 287 18.07 8.89 26.22
N ARG A 288 17.64 9.68 25.22
CA ARG A 288 17.59 9.29 23.78
C ARG A 288 16.76 8.04 23.49
N LYS A 289 15.91 7.63 24.44
CA LYS A 289 15.13 6.39 24.32
C LYS A 289 13.77 6.65 23.72
N GLY A 290 13.34 5.70 22.90
CA GLY A 290 12.01 5.67 22.34
C GLY A 290 11.92 4.60 21.26
N LYS A 291 10.76 4.49 20.64
CA LYS A 291 10.51 3.63 19.49
C LYS A 291 9.79 4.41 18.42
N ALA A 292 10.10 4.16 17.16
CA ALA A 292 9.29 4.57 16.02
C ALA A 292 8.67 3.30 15.40
N ILE A 293 7.35 3.26 15.33
CA ILE A 293 6.56 2.09 14.92
C ILE A 293 5.90 2.41 13.58
N PHE A 294 6.24 1.63 12.56
CA PHE A 294 5.75 1.73 11.20
C PHE A 294 4.73 0.62 10.97
N ALA A 295 3.44 0.97 10.91
CA ALA A 295 2.35 0.02 10.79
C ALA A 295 1.94 -0.20 9.32
N PHE A 296 1.84 -1.47 8.93
CA PHE A 296 1.37 -1.94 7.64
C PHE A 296 0.10 -2.77 7.87
N PRO A 297 -1.08 -2.12 7.97
CA PRO A 297 -2.33 -2.84 8.19
C PRO A 297 -2.74 -3.61 6.94
N ASP A 298 -3.38 -4.77 7.10
CA ASP A 298 -3.93 -5.56 5.98
C ASP A 298 -2.90 -5.85 4.87
N LEU A 299 -1.65 -6.18 5.24
CA LEU A 299 -0.62 -6.53 4.27
C LEU A 299 -0.97 -7.85 3.58
N THR A 300 -1.07 -7.83 2.26
CA THR A 300 -1.25 -9.04 1.46
C THR A 300 -0.14 -10.06 1.75
N GLU A 301 -0.49 -11.34 1.84
CA GLU A 301 0.50 -12.39 2.08
C GLU A 301 1.55 -12.44 0.97
N GLY A 302 2.83 -12.41 1.36
CA GLY A 302 3.93 -12.46 0.42
C GLY A 302 5.29 -12.49 1.09
N THR A 303 6.34 -12.73 0.30
CA THR A 303 7.72 -12.50 0.75
C THR A 303 8.13 -11.09 0.36
N TYR A 304 8.57 -10.32 1.35
CA TYR A 304 8.95 -8.93 1.16
C TYR A 304 10.43 -8.73 1.47
N GLU A 305 11.14 -8.01 0.62
CA GLU A 305 12.39 -7.35 0.98
C GLU A 305 12.07 -6.09 1.80
N ILE A 306 12.55 -6.05 3.03
CA ILE A 306 12.39 -4.93 3.93
C ILE A 306 13.55 -3.97 3.72
N ARG A 307 13.22 -2.76 3.26
CA ARG A 307 14.17 -1.68 2.99
C ARG A 307 13.96 -0.55 3.97
N ILE A 308 15.05 -0.01 4.49
CA ILE A 308 15.04 1.08 5.46
C ILE A 308 15.81 2.24 4.85
N ARG A 309 15.18 3.40 4.77
CA ARG A 309 15.87 4.63 4.42
C ARG A 309 16.18 5.40 5.68
N ALA A 310 17.43 5.82 5.84
CA ALA A 310 17.87 6.58 7.00
C ALA A 310 18.89 7.64 6.61
N ARG A 311 19.19 8.54 7.56
CA ARG A 311 20.27 9.50 7.41
C ARG A 311 21.51 9.02 8.17
N HIS A 312 22.47 8.49 7.43
CA HIS A 312 23.73 8.02 7.94
C HIS A 312 24.66 9.18 8.24
N THR A 313 25.25 9.12 9.43
CA THR A 313 26.26 10.06 9.89
C THR A 313 27.24 9.36 10.82
N VAL A 314 28.48 9.82 10.86
CA VAL A 314 29.56 9.22 11.67
C VAL A 314 29.27 9.14 13.18
N ASN A 315 28.32 9.96 13.67
CA ASN A 315 27.91 10.08 15.07
C ASN A 315 26.61 9.30 15.42
N ARG A 316 26.14 8.39 14.54
CA ARG A 316 25.05 7.46 14.86
C ARG A 316 25.49 6.37 15.85
N ASN A 317 24.53 5.58 16.30
CA ASN A 317 24.72 4.46 17.21
C ASN A 317 25.84 3.52 16.75
N PRO A 318 26.93 3.35 17.54
CA PRO A 318 28.05 2.48 17.18
C PRO A 318 27.73 1.00 17.13
N LEU A 319 26.60 0.58 17.71
CA LEU A 319 26.10 -0.78 17.59
C LEU A 319 25.23 -0.96 16.34
N GLY A 320 24.80 0.12 15.70
CA GLY A 320 23.80 0.13 14.63
C GLY A 320 22.38 0.23 15.15
N ALA A 321 21.52 0.87 14.37
CA ALA A 321 20.11 1.08 14.69
C ALA A 321 19.36 -0.27 14.68
N LEU A 322 18.67 -0.59 15.77
CA LEU A 322 17.95 -1.86 15.91
C LEU A 322 16.56 -1.77 15.30
N PHE A 323 16.33 -2.51 14.21
CA PHE A 323 15.03 -2.67 13.59
C PHE A 323 14.47 -4.06 13.87
N VAL A 324 13.25 -4.11 14.40
CA VAL A 324 12.52 -5.33 14.68
C VAL A 324 11.37 -5.48 13.68
N VAL A 325 11.32 -6.61 12.98
CA VAL A 325 10.28 -6.96 12.01
C VAL A 325 9.68 -8.29 12.43
N ASP A 326 8.42 -8.28 12.85
CA ASP A 326 7.70 -9.48 13.30
C ASP A 326 8.54 -10.31 14.31
N GLY A 327 8.94 -9.65 15.40
CA GLY A 327 9.72 -10.25 16.49
C GLY A 327 11.21 -10.52 16.20
N GLU A 328 11.68 -10.39 14.96
CA GLU A 328 13.09 -10.58 14.60
C GLU A 328 13.81 -9.23 14.58
N GLY A 329 14.88 -9.08 15.37
CA GLY A 329 15.69 -7.87 15.42
C GLY A 329 16.97 -7.99 14.58
N LYS A 330 17.25 -7.00 13.74
CA LYS A 330 18.56 -6.82 13.08
C LYS A 330 19.04 -5.38 13.21
N ARG A 331 20.35 -5.20 13.14
CA ARG A 331 20.98 -3.89 13.22
C ARG A 331 21.40 -3.41 11.85
N VAL A 332 21.12 -2.14 11.58
CA VAL A 332 21.59 -1.42 10.39
C VAL A 332 22.68 -0.46 10.85
N ASP A 333 23.88 -0.59 10.28
CA ASP A 333 24.95 0.37 10.54
C ASP A 333 24.64 1.68 9.83
N GLN A 334 24.47 2.74 10.61
CA GLN A 334 24.17 4.09 10.11
C GLN A 334 25.39 5.02 10.21
N ARG A 335 26.58 4.48 10.50
CA ARG A 335 27.82 5.24 10.70
C ARG A 335 28.69 5.27 9.47
N ASP A 336 28.22 5.98 8.46
CA ASP A 336 29.01 6.33 7.31
C ASP A 336 28.75 7.79 6.89
N ASP A 337 29.43 8.23 5.83
CA ASP A 337 29.29 9.54 5.21
C ASP A 337 28.42 9.51 3.94
N LEU A 338 27.64 8.45 3.73
CA LEU A 338 26.79 8.27 2.54
C LEU A 338 25.51 9.13 2.60
N SER A 339 25.34 9.92 3.67
CA SER A 339 24.20 10.81 3.92
C SER A 339 22.86 10.08 3.94
N TYR A 340 22.19 9.93 2.81
CA TYR A 340 20.88 9.27 2.74
C TYR A 340 21.02 7.92 2.07
N THR A 341 20.90 6.87 2.87
CA THR A 341 21.17 5.49 2.45
C THR A 341 19.92 4.66 2.59
N THR A 342 19.74 3.73 1.65
CA THR A 342 18.71 2.69 1.73
C THR A 342 19.41 1.37 2.00
N ASP A 343 19.18 0.82 3.18
CA ASP A 343 19.71 -0.47 3.59
C ASP A 343 18.65 -1.55 3.44
N VAL A 344 19.10 -2.75 3.09
CA VAL A 344 18.26 -3.94 3.10
C VAL A 344 18.38 -4.57 4.49
N TRP A 345 17.28 -4.58 5.23
CA TRP A 345 17.18 -5.29 6.50
C TRP A 345 17.23 -6.81 6.28
N GLY A 346 16.61 -7.27 5.20
CA GLY A 346 16.51 -8.68 4.81
C GLY A 346 15.18 -8.94 4.10
N SER A 347 14.85 -10.21 3.92
CA SER A 347 13.54 -10.63 3.42
C SER A 347 12.79 -11.47 4.44
N LYS A 348 11.45 -11.39 4.43
CA LYS A 348 10.58 -12.16 5.33
C LYS A 348 9.21 -12.40 4.70
N ALA A 349 8.61 -13.55 4.99
CA ALA A 349 7.20 -13.81 4.69
C ALA A 349 6.34 -13.04 5.69
N LEU A 350 5.44 -12.19 5.19
CA LEU A 350 4.62 -11.28 5.98
C LEU A 350 3.19 -11.30 5.45
N ALA A 351 2.22 -11.14 6.34
CA ALA A 351 0.79 -11.06 6.02
C ALA A 351 0.03 -10.38 7.17
N GLY A 352 -1.14 -9.80 6.88
CA GLY A 352 -2.00 -9.15 7.86
C GLY A 352 -1.39 -7.87 8.44
N ASP A 353 -1.65 -7.60 9.71
CA ASP A 353 -1.14 -6.40 10.38
C ASP A 353 0.32 -6.59 10.80
N VAL A 354 1.22 -5.85 10.16
CA VAL A 354 2.66 -5.94 10.40
C VAL A 354 3.20 -4.63 10.95
N GLU A 355 4.02 -4.72 11.99
CA GLU A 355 4.79 -3.58 12.51
C GLU A 355 6.28 -3.77 12.24
N VAL A 356 6.92 -2.71 11.74
CA VAL A 356 8.37 -2.56 11.76
C VAL A 356 8.73 -1.53 12.81
N VAL A 357 9.62 -1.87 13.73
CA VAL A 357 9.93 -1.04 14.89
C VAL A 357 11.40 -0.67 14.87
N LEU A 358 11.70 0.64 14.78
CA LEU A 358 13.01 1.15 15.19
C LEU A 358 13.03 1.26 16.71
N ASP A 359 13.80 0.41 17.37
CA ASP A 359 13.86 0.31 18.83
C ASP A 359 15.14 0.92 19.41
N SER A 360 15.07 2.21 19.75
CA SER A 360 16.14 2.94 20.42
C SER A 360 16.02 2.89 21.95
N SER A 361 15.26 1.95 22.54
CA SER A 361 15.07 1.89 23.99
C SER A 361 16.22 1.20 24.75
N MET A 362 16.98 0.36 24.04
CA MET A 362 18.07 -0.44 24.59
C MET A 362 19.35 0.36 24.83
N GLU A 363 19.61 1.34 23.97
CA GLU A 363 20.79 2.21 24.04
C GLU A 363 20.42 3.68 24.31
N SER A 364 21.43 4.50 24.60
CA SER A 364 21.30 5.97 24.72
C SER A 364 21.93 6.69 23.53
N GLU A 365 21.87 6.05 22.37
CA GLU A 365 22.54 6.48 21.14
C GLU A 365 21.54 7.03 20.12
N SER A 366 22.04 7.72 19.09
CA SER A 366 21.20 8.33 18.05
C SER A 366 20.96 7.34 16.91
N ASP A 367 19.69 7.01 16.68
CA ASP A 367 19.22 6.26 15.53
C ASP A 367 18.34 7.16 14.65
N SER A 368 18.32 6.90 13.35
CA SER A 368 17.61 7.73 12.38
C SER A 368 16.76 6.91 11.40
N VAL A 369 15.71 7.51 10.87
CA VAL A 369 14.83 6.89 9.88
C VAL A 369 14.08 7.94 9.06
N ILE A 370 13.85 7.64 7.79
CA ILE A 370 13.05 8.41 6.84
C ILE A 370 11.81 7.61 6.45
N TRP A 371 12.00 6.37 6.05
CA TRP A 371 10.89 5.49 5.76
C TRP A 371 11.28 4.02 5.91
N VAL A 372 10.26 3.20 6.09
CA VAL A 372 10.35 1.75 5.93
C VAL A 372 9.52 1.36 4.72
N LYS A 373 10.06 0.49 3.88
CA LYS A 373 9.42 -0.03 2.68
C LYS A 373 9.42 -1.54 2.70
N LEU A 374 8.28 -2.13 2.41
CA LEU A 374 8.11 -3.55 2.15
C LEU A 374 7.93 -3.71 0.64
N ALA A 375 8.94 -4.25 -0.04
CA ALA A 375 8.92 -4.49 -1.48
C ALA A 375 8.74 -6.00 -1.74
N PRO A 376 7.65 -6.45 -2.40
CA PRO A 376 7.47 -7.85 -2.77
C PRO A 376 8.65 -8.39 -3.60
N LEU A 377 9.01 -9.67 -3.38
CA LEU A 377 10.07 -10.39 -4.10
C LEU A 377 9.57 -11.29 -5.23
#